data_AF-A0A3N9UYK5-F1
#
_entry.id   AF-A0A3N9UYK5-F1
#
_cell.length_a   1.000
_cell.length_b   1.000
_cell.length_c   1.000
_cell.angle_alpha   90.00
_cell.angle_beta   90.00
_cell.angle_gamma   90.00
#
_symmetry.space_group_name_H-M   'P 1'
#
loop_
_entity.id
_entity.type
_entity.pdbx_description
1 polymer ?
#
loop_
_entity_poly.entity_id
_entity_poly.type
_entity_poly.pdbx_seq_one_letter_code
_entity_poly.pdbx_strand_id
1 'polypeptide(L)'
;MREFTTALSWNELIEQLEREASSLHGERMRVLDLKTRVAEALQDAESSSACAEITDRVDMMLMTLTEAAKENVCTNTKCPHYDKKCRMR
;
A
#
# COMPACT_ATOMS: atom_id res chain seq x y z
N MET A 1 -24.51 9.18 0.80
CA MET A 1 -23.61 8.91 1.95
C MET A 1 -23.54 7.40 2.07
N ARG A 2 -22.38 6.80 1.76
CA ARG A 2 -22.22 5.34 1.90
C ARG A 2 -21.90 5.06 3.36
N GLU A 3 -22.79 4.30 3.98
CA GLU A 3 -22.68 3.83 5.35
C GLU A 3 -21.55 2.80 5.39
N PHE A 4 -20.41 3.16 5.98
CA PHE A 4 -19.36 2.21 6.33
C PHE A 4 -19.83 1.40 7.53
N THR A 5 -20.69 0.42 7.28
CA THR A 5 -21.07 -0.60 8.25
C THR A 5 -19.90 -1.55 8.49
N THR A 6 -19.02 -1.14 9.40
CA THR A 6 -18.35 -1.89 10.49
C THR A 6 -17.18 -1.01 10.92
N ALA A 7 -17.31 -0.34 12.06
CA ALA A 7 -16.25 0.44 12.67
C ALA A 7 -15.13 -0.50 13.16
N LEU A 8 -14.28 -0.98 12.25
CA LEU A 8 -12.96 -1.46 12.62
C LEU A 8 -12.23 -0.27 13.22
N SER A 9 -11.68 -0.44 14.42
CA SER A 9 -10.79 0.55 15.00
C SER A 9 -9.58 0.73 14.07
N TRP A 10 -8.98 1.92 14.06
CA TRP A 10 -7.77 2.19 13.27
C TRP A 10 -6.67 1.13 13.47
N ASN A 11 -6.60 0.57 14.69
CA ASN A 11 -5.67 -0.52 15.02
C ASN A 11 -5.99 -1.80 14.24
N GLU A 12 -7.25 -2.23 14.17
CA GLU A 12 -7.62 -3.45 13.44
C GLU A 12 -7.38 -3.29 11.93
N LEU A 13 -7.62 -2.09 11.40
CA LEU A 13 -7.31 -1.78 10.00
C LEU A 13 -5.81 -1.86 9.75
N ILE A 14 -4.99 -1.26 10.61
CA ILE A 14 -3.52 -1.32 10.50
C ILE A 14 -3.02 -2.77 10.59
N GLU A 15 -3.46 -3.53 11.59
CA GLU A 15 -3.04 -4.93 11.75
C GLU A 15 -3.41 -5.79 10.52
N GLN A 16 -4.58 -5.55 9.93
CA GLN A 16 -4.98 -6.21 8.69
C GLN A 16 -4.03 -5.84 7.55
N LEU A 17 -3.75 -4.55 7.35
CA LEU A 17 -2.85 -4.08 6.30
C LEU A 17 -1.41 -4.59 6.51
N GLU A 18 -0.92 -4.65 7.75
CA GLU A 18 0.40 -5.19 8.11
C GLU A 18 0.49 -6.69 7.82
N ARG A 19 -0.57 -7.44 8.13
CA ARG A 19 -0.66 -8.87 7.81
C ARG A 19 -0.69 -9.09 6.30
N GLU A 20 -1.46 -8.28 5.56
CA GLU A 20 -1.48 -8.32 4.11
C GLU A 20 -0.08 -8.00 3.54
N ALA A 21 0.57 -6.94 4.02
CA ALA A 21 1.94 -6.58 3.63
C ALA A 21 2.94 -7.71 3.87
N SER A 22 2.86 -8.37 5.04
CA SER A 22 3.73 -9.50 5.39
C SER A 22 3.49 -10.74 4.52
N SER A 23 2.26 -10.92 4.04
CA SER A 23 1.90 -12.03 3.14
C SER A 23 2.30 -11.79 1.68
N LEU A 24 2.63 -10.55 1.32
CA LEU A 24 2.91 -10.12 -0.05
C LEU A 24 4.37 -10.37 -0.45
N HIS A 25 4.77 -11.64 -0.50
CA HIS A 25 6.04 -12.02 -1.11
C HIS A 25 5.88 -12.18 -2.64
N GLY A 26 6.29 -11.17 -3.40
CA GLY A 26 6.47 -11.26 -4.87
C GLY A 26 5.23 -11.00 -5.74
N GLU A 27 4.05 -10.78 -5.14
CA GLU A 27 2.82 -10.50 -5.89
C GLU A 27 2.66 -9.01 -6.23
N ARG A 28 3.39 -8.52 -7.24
CA ARG A 28 3.41 -7.10 -7.67
C ARG A 28 2.05 -6.42 -7.77
N MET A 29 1.05 -7.12 -8.31
CA MET A 29 -0.29 -6.52 -8.49
C MET A 29 -0.98 -6.27 -7.15
N ARG A 30 -0.77 -7.15 -6.18
CA ARG A 30 -1.32 -7.00 -4.84
C ARG A 30 -0.53 -6.00 -3.99
N VAL A 31 0.79 -5.85 -4.22
CA VAL A 31 1.59 -4.77 -3.60
C VAL A 31 1.09 -3.39 -4.04
N LEU A 32 0.78 -3.21 -5.33
CA LEU A 32 0.23 -1.93 -5.82
C LEU A 32 -1.18 -1.67 -5.29
N ASP A 33 -2.04 -2.69 -5.26
CA ASP A 33 -3.38 -2.59 -4.67
C ASP A 33 -3.33 -2.21 -3.18
N LEU A 34 -2.49 -2.91 -2.41
CA LEU A 34 -2.29 -2.61 -1.00
C LEU A 34 -1.71 -1.21 -0.80
N LYS A 35 -0.76 -0.78 -1.64
CA LYS A 35 -0.23 0.58 -1.60
C LYS A 35 -1.34 1.62 -1.77
N THR A 36 -2.25 1.42 -2.72
CA THR A 36 -3.39 2.33 -2.92
C THR A 36 -4.28 2.36 -1.69
N ARG A 37 -4.65 1.21 -1.13
CA ARG A 37 -5.47 1.12 0.09
C ARG A 37 -4.82 1.78 1.30
N VAL A 38 -3.51 1.61 1.47
CA VAL A 38 -2.73 2.26 2.55
C VAL A 38 -2.70 3.78 2.35
N ALA A 39 -2.57 4.27 1.10
CA ALA A 39 -2.60 5.70 0.81
C ALA A 39 -3.98 6.33 1.07
N GLU A 40 -5.07 5.62 0.72
CA GLU A 40 -6.44 6.04 1.05
C GLU A 40 -6.65 6.07 2.56
N ALA A 41 -6.18 5.05 3.28
CA ALA A 41 -6.25 5.01 4.75
C ALA A 41 -5.45 6.14 5.40
N LEU A 42 -4.28 6.51 4.86
CA LEU A 42 -3.49 7.64 5.35
C LEU A 42 -4.25 8.95 5.15
N GLN A 43 -4.81 9.17 3.96
CA GLN A 43 -5.58 10.36 3.65
C GLN A 43 -6.83 10.48 4.54
N ASP A 44 -7.52 9.37 4.82
CA ASP A 44 -8.66 9.33 5.73
C ASP A 44 -8.25 9.55 7.20
N ALA A 45 -7.08 9.03 7.62
CA ALA A 45 -6.52 9.25 8.95
C ALA A 45 -6.17 10.72 9.16
N GLU A 46 -5.49 11.35 8.20
CA GLU A 46 -5.18 12.77 8.21
C GLU A 46 -6.45 13.63 8.23
N SER A 47 -7.42 13.30 7.37
CA SER A 47 -8.69 14.02 7.27
C SER A 47 -9.55 13.89 8.54
N SER A 48 -9.47 12.75 9.21
CA SER A 48 -10.18 12.49 10.46
C SER A 48 -9.41 12.97 11.70
N SER A 49 -8.23 13.58 11.54
CA SER A 49 -7.31 13.91 12.64
C SER A 49 -7.09 12.72 13.57
N ALA A 50 -6.85 11.54 13.00
CA ALA A 50 -6.46 10.36 13.74
C ALA A 50 -5.15 10.60 14.52
N CYS A 51 -4.90 9.77 15.53
CA CYS A 51 -3.71 9.91 16.37
C CYS A 51 -2.42 9.88 15.51
N ALA A 52 -1.43 10.71 15.86
CA ALA A 52 -0.15 10.75 15.15
C ALA A 52 0.52 9.37 15.03
N GLU A 53 0.40 8.51 16.05
CA GLU A 53 0.90 7.14 16.01
C GLU A 53 0.28 6.29 14.88
N ILE A 54 -1.01 6.49 14.60
CA ILE A 54 -1.74 5.79 13.53
C ILE A 54 -1.24 6.29 12.18
N THR A 55 -1.15 7.62 12.02
CA THR A 55 -0.64 8.25 10.80
C THR A 55 0.80 7.82 10.51
N ASP A 56 1.68 7.84 11.50
CA ASP A 56 3.09 7.43 11.37
C ASP A 56 3.23 5.95 10.97
N ARG A 57 2.42 5.05 11.55
CA ARG A 57 2.44 3.62 11.19
C ARG A 57 2.00 3.39 9.74
N VAL A 58 0.92 4.04 9.32
CA VAL A 58 0.40 3.92 7.94
C VAL A 58 1.37 4.56 6.94
N ASP A 59 2.02 5.68 7.29
CA ASP A 59 3.04 6.32 6.45
C ASP A 59 4.28 5.43 6.28
N MET A 60 4.80 4.84 7.36
CA MET A 60 5.92 3.90 7.26
C MET A 60 5.58 2.69 6.37
N MET A 61 4.37 2.14 6.49
CA MET A 61 3.91 1.07 5.61
C MET A 61 3.86 1.50 4.14
N LEU A 62 3.38 2.71 3.87
CA LEU A 62 3.31 3.26 2.52
C LEU A 62 4.71 3.40 1.90
N MET A 63 5.70 3.80 2.70
CA MET A 63 7.11 3.85 2.28
C MET A 63 7.63 2.45 1.94
N THR A 64 7.45 1.46 2.81
CA THR A 64 7.90 0.08 2.57
C THR A 64 7.27 -0.52 1.31
N LEU A 65 5.96 -0.35 1.11
CA LEU A 65 5.26 -0.82 -0.09
C LEU A 65 5.72 -0.07 -1.35
N THR A 66 6.07 1.21 -1.22
CA THR A 66 6.62 1.99 -2.33
C THR A 66 8.00 1.50 -2.74
N GLU A 67 8.86 1.14 -1.79
CA GLU A 67 10.17 0.55 -2.06
C GLU A 67 10.03 -0.83 -2.71
N ALA A 68 9.19 -1.71 -2.15
CA ALA A 68 8.89 -3.03 -2.73
C ALA A 68 8.31 -2.94 -4.16
N ALA A 69 7.49 -1.92 -4.43
CA ALA A 69 6.97 -1.66 -5.77
C ALA A 69 8.05 -1.14 -6.73
N LYS A 70 9.00 -0.31 -6.26
CA LYS A 70 10.10 0.24 -7.07
C LYS A 70 11.10 -0.82 -7.52
N GLU A 71 11.41 -1.80 -6.67
CA GLU A 71 12.38 -2.87 -6.97
C GLU A 71 12.00 -3.70 -8.22
N ASN A 72 10.72 -3.69 -8.60
CA ASN A 72 10.19 -4.42 -9.76
C ASN A 72 9.86 -3.54 -10.99
N VAL A 73 10.24 -2.25 -10.98
CA VAL A 73 10.08 -1.38 -12.14
C VAL A 73 11.29 -1.56 -13.06
N CYS A 74 11.04 -2.02 -14.30
CA CYS A 74 12.08 -2.09 -15.32
C CYS A 74 12.56 -0.66 -15.61
N THR A 75 13.75 -0.31 -15.12
CA THR A 75 14.39 1.00 -15.33
C THR A 75 15.03 1.14 -16.72
N ASN A 76 14.98 0.09 -17.54
CA ASN A 76 15.51 0.11 -18.89
C ASN A 76 14.54 0.83 -19.85
N THR A 77 14.77 2.12 -20.07
CA THR A 77 14.02 3.00 -20.99
C THR A 77 14.03 2.54 -22.45
N LYS A 78 14.89 1.59 -22.83
CA LYS A 78 14.91 0.96 -24.16
C LYS A 78 14.11 -0.35 -24.23
N CYS A 79 13.52 -0.81 -23.12
CA CYS A 79 12.73 -2.03 -23.12
C CYS A 79 11.43 -1.80 -23.91
N PRO A 80 11.06 -2.70 -24.85
CA PRO A 80 9.76 -2.62 -25.54
C PRO A 80 8.56 -2.83 -24.60
N HIS A 81 8.82 -3.21 -23.35
CA HIS A 81 7.85 -3.31 -22.25
C HIS A 81 8.11 -2.28 -21.14
N TYR A 82 8.86 -1.21 -21.41
CA TYR A 82 8.93 -0.05 -20.51
C TYR A 82 7.49 0.40 -20.23
N ASP A 83 7.13 0.55 -18.96
CA ASP A 83 5.74 0.78 -18.46
C ASP A 83 4.75 -0.40 -18.49
N LYS A 84 5.16 -1.61 -18.89
CA LYS A 84 4.36 -2.85 -18.77
C LYS A 84 5.02 -3.82 -17.79
N LYS A 85 4.24 -4.76 -17.23
CA LYS A 85 4.77 -5.84 -16.36
C LYS A 85 5.88 -6.58 -17.13
N CYS A 86 7.13 -6.26 -16.85
CA CYS A 86 8.28 -6.96 -17.40
C CYS A 86 8.27 -8.37 -16.81
N ARG A 87 7.82 -9.36 -17.60
CA ARG A 87 8.04 -10.77 -17.27
C ARG A 87 9.52 -11.05 -17.56
N MET A 88 10.38 -10.84 -16.57
CA MET A 88 11.67 -11.53 -16.58
C MET A 88 11.36 -13.03 -16.49
N ARG A 89 11.89 -13.79 -17.44
CA ARG A 89 11.73 -15.23 -17.56
C ARG A 89 12.95 -15.91 -16.95
#